data_AF-A0A401Q1L2-F1
#
_entry.id   AF-A0A401Q1L2-F1
#
_cell.length_a   1.000
_cell.length_b   1.000
_cell.length_c   1.000
_cell.angle_alpha   90.00
_cell.angle_beta   90.00
_cell.angle_gamma   90.00
#
_symmetry.space_group_name_H-M   'P 1'
#
loop_
_entity.id
_entity.type
_entity.pdbx_description
1 polymer ?
#
loop_
_entity_poly.entity_id
_entity_poly.type
_entity_poly.pdbx_seq_one_letter_code
_entity_poly.pdbx_strand_id
1 'polypeptide(L)'
;MPSVWFVFLSQGMRFMSVTTLRVTEVMDICKKFFALPSDIKQQYARSMVDTENIDHGWVAAERESLNPARPGDLKEAFNVSTLSSLVKWPTINHKPEFRESVESFFKTCELLTVRILKVIALGLGLEGDFFIDKHKKIDSNQNQTTLRSLYYPSIHKPSVKGQQIRCGEHSDYGTVTLLFQDERGGLEVMHKSGQFVAAPHIPNAVLLNIGDLLQRWTSDRLIST
;
A
#
# COMPACT_ATOMS: atom_id res chain seq x y z
N MET A 1 -15.13 -17.86 5.27
CA MET A 1 -14.05 -17.74 4.29
C MET A 1 -13.16 -16.57 4.69
N PRO A 2 -11.83 -16.70 4.63
CA PRO A 2 -10.93 -15.55 4.77
C PRO A 2 -11.20 -14.55 3.64
N SER A 3 -11.09 -13.26 3.95
CA SER A 3 -11.50 -12.14 3.09
C SER A 3 -10.36 -11.62 2.20
N VAL A 4 -9.25 -12.36 2.19
CA VAL A 4 -8.05 -12.04 1.42
C VAL A 4 -8.06 -12.88 0.15
N TRP A 5 -7.92 -12.18 -0.97
CA TRP A 5 -7.98 -12.76 -2.31
C TRP A 5 -6.66 -12.50 -3.02
N PHE A 6 -6.30 -13.35 -3.96
CA PHE A 6 -5.15 -13.13 -4.83
C PHE A 6 -5.64 -12.84 -6.25
N VAL A 7 -5.15 -11.74 -6.82
CA VAL A 7 -5.35 -11.43 -8.24
C VAL A 7 -4.06 -11.78 -8.98
N PHE A 8 -4.14 -12.75 -9.89
CA PHE A 8 -2.99 -13.18 -10.67
C PHE A 8 -2.67 -12.19 -11.79
N LEU A 9 -1.40 -11.78 -11.86
CA LEU A 9 -0.89 -10.86 -12.86
C LEU A 9 -0.65 -11.60 -14.18
N SER A 10 -1.30 -11.16 -15.26
CA SER A 10 -1.18 -11.80 -16.57
C SER A 10 0.21 -11.57 -17.17
N GLN A 11 0.83 -12.60 -17.75
CA GLN A 11 2.06 -12.42 -18.56
C GLN A 11 1.78 -12.00 -20.02
N GLY A 12 0.51 -11.93 -20.45
CA GLY A 12 0.14 -11.85 -21.87
C GLY A 12 -0.56 -10.59 -22.38
N MET A 13 -1.04 -9.67 -21.53
CA MET A 13 -1.75 -8.46 -21.98
C MET A 13 -0.90 -7.20 -21.79
N ARG A 14 -0.15 -6.87 -22.85
CA ARG A 14 0.93 -5.88 -22.92
C ARG A 14 0.57 -4.42 -22.65
N PHE A 15 -0.71 -4.03 -22.56
CA PHE A 15 -1.04 -2.60 -22.61
C PHE A 15 -1.72 -2.00 -21.38
N MET A 16 -2.13 -2.80 -20.38
CA MET A 16 -2.89 -2.26 -19.24
C MET A 16 -2.87 -3.17 -17.99
N SER A 17 -1.80 -3.92 -17.73
CA SER A 17 -1.73 -4.82 -16.58
C SER A 17 -0.50 -4.54 -15.73
N VAL A 18 -0.64 -4.62 -14.41
CA VAL A 18 0.51 -4.66 -13.51
C VAL A 18 1.30 -5.92 -13.84
N THR A 19 2.60 -5.78 -14.17
CA THR A 19 3.48 -6.90 -14.47
C THR A 19 4.48 -7.11 -13.34
N THR A 20 4.97 -8.34 -13.17
CA THR A 20 6.01 -8.68 -12.18
C THR A 20 7.29 -7.86 -12.40
N LEU A 21 7.66 -7.61 -13.66
CA LEU A 21 8.79 -6.74 -14.00
C LEU A 21 8.57 -5.32 -13.44
N ARG A 22 7.38 -4.74 -13.67
CA ARG A 22 7.06 -3.39 -13.21
C ARG A 22 7.05 -3.27 -11.69
N VAL A 23 6.52 -4.29 -10.99
CA VAL A 23 6.55 -4.38 -9.53
C VAL A 23 8.00 -4.44 -9.02
N THR A 24 8.85 -5.23 -9.68
CA THR A 24 10.27 -5.35 -9.31
C THR A 24 11.02 -4.02 -9.50
N GLU A 25 10.82 -3.35 -10.64
CA GLU A 25 11.42 -2.04 -10.93
C GLU A 25 11.07 -1.00 -9.85
N VAL A 26 9.79 -0.86 -9.50
CA VAL A 26 9.37 0.12 -8.48
C VAL A 26 9.88 -0.26 -7.10
N MET A 27 9.87 -1.55 -6.74
CA MET A 27 10.44 -2.02 -5.47
C MET A 27 11.93 -1.71 -5.37
N ASP A 28 12.70 -1.90 -6.44
CA ASP A 28 14.14 -1.63 -6.45
C ASP A 28 14.45 -0.13 -6.35
N ILE A 29 13.63 0.72 -6.98
CA ILE A 29 13.74 2.17 -6.85
C ILE A 29 13.39 2.63 -5.44
N CYS A 30 12.34 2.08 -4.83
CA CYS A 30 12.02 2.32 -3.42
C CYS A 30 13.15 1.87 -2.50
N LYS A 31 13.74 0.68 -2.73
CA LYS A 31 14.90 0.19 -1.95
C LYS A 31 16.08 1.16 -2.04
N LYS A 32 16.40 1.68 -3.23
CA LYS A 32 17.46 2.69 -3.40
C LYS A 32 17.20 3.94 -2.56
N PHE A 33 15.94 4.41 -2.48
CA PHE A 33 15.56 5.51 -1.60
C PHE A 33 15.75 5.16 -0.11
N PHE A 34 15.24 4.01 0.34
CA PHE A 34 15.36 3.62 1.76
C PHE A 34 16.80 3.33 2.20
N ALA A 35 17.68 2.98 1.27
CA ALA A 35 19.12 2.82 1.50
C ALA A 35 19.88 4.15 1.68
N LEU A 36 19.25 5.30 1.40
CA LEU A 36 19.88 6.60 1.63
C LEU A 36 20.09 6.86 3.13
N PRO A 37 21.11 7.67 3.50
CA PRO A 37 21.29 8.15 4.86
C PRO A 37 20.03 8.82 5.44
N SER A 38 19.80 8.66 6.75
CA SER A 38 18.57 9.12 7.41
C SER A 38 18.38 10.64 7.32
N ASP A 39 19.46 11.41 7.36
CA ASP A 39 19.47 12.87 7.20
C ASP A 39 19.02 13.29 5.79
N ILE A 40 19.33 12.51 4.77
CA ILE A 40 18.82 12.72 3.41
C ILE A 40 17.33 12.38 3.33
N LYS A 41 16.90 11.23 3.87
CA LYS A 41 15.49 10.83 3.90
C LYS A 41 14.61 11.84 4.67
N GLN A 42 15.14 12.41 5.75
CA GLN A 42 14.48 13.43 6.56
C GLN A 42 14.09 14.69 5.78
N GLN A 43 14.79 15.00 4.70
CA GLN A 43 14.45 16.12 3.82
C GLN A 43 13.15 15.92 3.05
N TYR A 44 12.62 14.70 3.04
CA TYR A 44 11.36 14.30 2.40
C TYR A 44 10.35 13.79 3.44
N ALA A 45 10.57 14.05 4.72
CA ALA A 45 9.70 13.57 5.78
C ALA A 45 8.27 14.09 5.63
N ARG A 46 7.30 13.24 5.96
CA ARG A 46 5.89 13.60 6.01
C ARG A 46 5.69 14.82 6.89
N SER A 47 5.09 15.86 6.33
CA SER A 47 4.83 17.11 7.05
C SER A 47 3.56 16.99 7.88
N MET A 48 3.66 17.27 9.18
CA MET A 48 2.50 17.35 10.07
C MET A 48 1.83 18.73 10.03
N VAL A 49 2.41 19.69 9.29
CA VAL A 49 1.96 21.09 9.24
C VAL A 49 1.35 21.45 7.87
N ASP A 50 1.70 20.70 6.82
CA ASP A 50 1.10 20.88 5.50
C ASP A 50 -0.31 20.27 5.50
N THR A 51 -1.32 21.09 5.75
CA THR A 51 -2.72 20.67 5.82
C THR A 51 -3.29 20.21 4.48
N GLU A 52 -2.64 20.55 3.36
CA GLU A 52 -3.07 20.16 2.02
C GLU A 52 -2.52 18.79 1.63
N ASN A 53 -1.33 18.42 2.13
CA ASN A 53 -0.64 17.16 1.80
C ASN A 53 -0.20 16.37 3.04
N ILE A 54 -1.03 16.35 4.09
CA ILE A 54 -0.70 15.82 5.43
C ILE A 54 -0.06 14.42 5.37
N ASP A 55 -0.50 13.57 4.42
CA ASP A 55 0.00 12.20 4.33
C ASP A 55 1.10 11.94 3.29
N HIS A 56 1.66 12.97 2.62
CA HIS A 56 2.73 12.75 1.65
C HIS A 56 4.12 12.76 2.32
N GLY A 57 4.96 11.79 1.99
CA GLY A 57 6.39 11.79 2.33
C GLY A 57 6.86 10.60 3.17
N TRP A 58 8.13 10.70 3.61
CA TRP A 58 8.84 9.67 4.36
C TRP A 58 8.43 9.63 5.83
N VAL A 59 8.33 8.42 6.37
CA VAL A 59 8.04 8.14 7.78
C VAL A 59 9.14 7.21 8.31
N ALA A 60 9.85 7.69 9.32
CA ALA A 60 10.93 6.96 9.96
C ALA A 60 10.41 5.77 10.79
N ALA A 61 11.30 4.81 11.07
CA ALA A 61 11.01 3.69 11.96
C ALA A 61 10.48 4.15 13.32
N GLU A 62 9.56 3.37 13.88
CA GLU A 62 8.88 3.60 15.16
C GLU A 62 8.05 4.89 15.25
N ARG A 63 7.88 5.64 14.15
CA ARG A 63 7.00 6.83 14.11
C ARG A 63 5.53 6.47 14.00
N GLU A 64 5.21 5.36 13.34
CA GLU A 64 3.86 4.81 13.30
C GLU A 64 3.72 3.67 14.31
N SER A 65 2.55 3.55 14.93
CA SER A 65 2.17 2.44 15.79
C SER A 65 0.74 2.07 15.46
N LEU A 66 0.56 1.08 14.59
CA LEU A 66 -0.79 0.69 14.14
C LEU A 66 -1.59 0.00 15.25
N ASN A 67 -0.89 -0.70 16.15
CA ASN A 67 -1.45 -1.09 17.43
C ASN A 67 -0.90 -0.18 18.55
N PRO A 68 -1.73 0.68 19.18
CA PRO A 68 -1.30 1.54 20.27
C PRO A 68 -0.85 0.81 21.54
N ALA A 69 -1.17 -0.48 21.69
CA ALA A 69 -0.76 -1.32 22.81
C ALA A 69 0.67 -1.87 22.68
N ARG A 70 1.36 -1.63 21.55
CA ARG A 70 2.72 -2.11 21.27
C ARG A 70 3.70 -0.94 21.10
N PRO A 71 5.01 -1.17 21.22
CA PRO A 71 6.01 -0.20 20.76
C PRO A 71 5.85 0.07 19.25
N GLY A 72 6.37 1.22 18.79
CA GLY A 72 6.27 1.63 17.39
C GLY A 72 6.79 0.59 16.40
N ASP A 73 6.19 0.60 15.21
CA ASP A 73 6.41 -0.38 14.15
C ASP A 73 7.87 -0.34 13.64
N LEU A 74 8.47 -1.53 13.47
CA LEU A 74 9.82 -1.68 12.91
C LEU A 74 9.82 -1.65 11.38
N LYS A 75 9.31 -0.54 10.82
CA LYS A 75 9.22 -0.25 9.38
C LYS A 75 9.47 1.22 9.09
N GLU A 76 10.03 1.51 7.93
CA GLU A 76 9.96 2.83 7.31
C GLU A 76 8.86 2.84 6.24
N ALA A 77 8.31 4.01 5.96
CA ALA A 77 7.35 4.19 4.87
C ALA A 77 7.68 5.41 4.02
N PHE A 78 7.23 5.41 2.77
CA PHE A 78 7.10 6.61 1.95
C PHE A 78 5.71 6.62 1.34
N ASN A 79 4.93 7.64 1.66
CA ASN A 79 3.55 7.78 1.23
C ASN A 79 3.46 8.75 0.05
N VAL A 80 2.79 8.31 -1.01
CA VAL A 80 2.38 9.16 -2.12
C VAL A 80 0.86 9.32 -2.07
N SER A 81 0.40 10.41 -1.45
CA SER A 81 -1.01 10.79 -1.36
C SER A 81 -1.43 11.87 -2.39
N THR A 82 -0.46 12.40 -3.15
CA THR A 82 -0.69 13.37 -4.22
C THR A 82 0.38 13.22 -5.29
N LEU A 83 0.02 13.49 -6.55
CA LEU A 83 0.94 13.54 -7.70
C LEU A 83 1.35 14.98 -8.07
N SER A 84 1.01 15.95 -7.22
CA SER A 84 1.34 17.35 -7.43
C SER A 84 2.84 17.56 -7.64
N SER A 85 3.22 18.51 -8.50
CA SER A 85 4.61 18.96 -8.61
C SER A 85 5.04 19.88 -7.45
N LEU A 86 4.10 20.32 -6.61
CA LEU A 86 4.36 21.19 -5.47
C LEU A 86 4.95 20.43 -4.27
N VAL A 87 4.71 19.11 -4.18
CA VAL A 87 5.33 18.28 -3.14
C VAL A 87 6.76 17.91 -3.53
N LYS A 88 7.58 17.69 -2.51
CA LYS A 88 8.99 17.37 -2.69
C LYS A 88 9.18 15.89 -2.98
N TRP A 89 9.64 15.58 -4.19
CA TRP A 89 9.93 14.22 -4.62
C TRP A 89 11.40 13.83 -4.38
N PRO A 90 11.67 12.59 -3.92
CA PRO A 90 13.03 12.07 -3.84
C PRO A 90 13.76 12.12 -5.17
N THR A 91 15.03 12.52 -5.12
CA THR A 91 15.97 12.34 -6.23
C THR A 91 17.05 11.36 -5.82
N ILE A 92 17.31 10.36 -6.65
CA ILE A 92 18.33 9.35 -6.39
C ILE A 92 19.52 9.69 -7.28
N ASN A 93 20.67 10.02 -6.68
CA ASN A 93 21.85 10.51 -7.41
C ASN A 93 21.52 11.68 -8.35
N HIS A 94 20.70 12.62 -7.89
CA HIS A 94 20.21 13.78 -8.65
C HIS A 94 19.31 13.47 -9.86
N LYS A 95 18.81 12.23 -9.98
CA LYS A 95 17.86 11.84 -11.04
C LYS A 95 16.42 11.74 -10.53
N PRO A 96 15.41 12.04 -11.37
CA PRO A 96 13.99 11.99 -11.02
C PRO A 96 13.38 10.58 -11.06
N GLU A 97 14.20 9.53 -11.20
CA GLU A 97 13.78 8.14 -11.42
C GLU A 97 12.74 7.64 -10.40
N PHE A 98 12.81 8.13 -9.15
CA PHE A 98 11.84 7.80 -8.11
C PHE A 98 10.43 8.25 -8.47
N ARG A 99 10.27 9.55 -8.78
CA ARG A 99 8.97 10.13 -9.14
C ARG A 99 8.39 9.45 -10.36
N GLU A 100 9.16 9.36 -11.44
CA GLU A 100 8.68 8.81 -12.72
C GLU A 100 8.16 7.38 -12.57
N SER A 101 8.88 6.55 -11.80
CA SER A 101 8.53 5.15 -11.61
C SER A 101 7.33 4.96 -10.68
N VAL A 102 7.29 5.72 -9.58
CA VAL A 102 6.20 5.64 -8.60
C VAL A 102 4.90 6.24 -9.16
N GLU A 103 4.95 7.35 -9.89
CA GLU A 103 3.78 7.95 -10.56
C GLU A 103 3.21 6.98 -11.61
N SER A 104 4.07 6.40 -12.46
CA SER A 104 3.60 5.45 -13.47
C SER A 104 3.02 4.17 -12.84
N PHE A 105 3.62 3.69 -11.74
CA PHE A 105 3.08 2.55 -11.00
C PHE A 105 1.74 2.87 -10.35
N PHE A 106 1.57 4.06 -9.76
CA PHE A 106 0.29 4.54 -9.23
C PHE A 106 -0.80 4.47 -10.29
N LYS A 107 -0.55 4.99 -11.49
CA LYS A 107 -1.48 4.94 -12.62
C LYS A 107 -1.82 3.53 -13.08
N THR A 108 -0.86 2.62 -13.01
CA THR A 108 -1.10 1.20 -13.33
C THR A 108 -1.99 0.55 -12.28
N CYS A 109 -1.78 0.85 -11.00
CA CYS A 109 -2.62 0.36 -9.89
C CYS A 109 -4.03 0.95 -9.96
N GLU A 110 -4.18 2.23 -10.30
CA GLU A 110 -5.48 2.88 -10.52
C GLU A 110 -6.33 2.12 -11.56
N LEU A 111 -5.74 1.78 -12.72
CA LEU A 111 -6.44 1.01 -13.76
C LEU A 111 -6.83 -0.40 -13.29
N LEU A 112 -5.97 -1.06 -12.50
CA LEU A 112 -6.29 -2.37 -11.92
C LEU A 112 -7.43 -2.27 -10.90
N THR A 113 -7.41 -1.26 -10.03
CA THR A 113 -8.46 -0.98 -9.05
C THR A 113 -9.80 -0.74 -9.73
N VAL A 114 -9.87 0.04 -10.81
CA VAL A 114 -11.10 0.26 -11.59
C VAL A 114 -11.71 -1.06 -12.07
N ARG A 115 -10.89 -2.00 -12.55
CA ARG A 115 -11.35 -3.32 -12.99
C ARG A 115 -11.87 -4.17 -11.81
N ILE A 116 -11.15 -4.16 -10.70
CA ILE A 116 -11.56 -4.88 -9.49
C ILE A 116 -12.90 -4.34 -8.98
N LEU A 117 -13.08 -3.02 -8.93
CA LEU A 117 -14.34 -2.39 -8.53
C LEU A 117 -15.50 -2.79 -9.45
N LYS A 118 -15.25 -2.94 -10.76
CA LYS A 118 -16.25 -3.45 -11.70
C LYS A 118 -16.64 -4.89 -11.39
N VAL A 119 -15.67 -5.76 -11.12
CA VAL A 119 -15.92 -7.16 -10.74
C VAL A 119 -16.70 -7.24 -9.42
N ILE A 120 -16.34 -6.42 -8.44
CA ILE A 120 -17.05 -6.34 -7.15
C ILE A 120 -18.51 -5.89 -7.37
N ALA A 121 -18.75 -4.85 -8.19
CA ALA A 121 -20.11 -4.39 -8.50
C ALA A 121 -20.96 -5.52 -9.12
N LEU A 122 -20.41 -6.21 -10.12
CA LEU A 122 -21.07 -7.35 -10.76
C LEU A 122 -21.38 -8.47 -9.76
N GLY A 123 -20.42 -8.83 -8.89
CA GLY A 123 -20.62 -9.86 -7.87
C GLY A 123 -21.67 -9.50 -6.81
N LEU A 124 -21.92 -8.21 -6.60
CA LEU A 124 -22.97 -7.73 -5.69
C LEU A 124 -24.34 -7.58 -6.37
N GLY A 125 -24.42 -7.78 -7.69
CA GLY A 125 -25.63 -7.56 -8.48
C GLY A 125 -25.95 -6.07 -8.71
N LEU A 126 -24.94 -5.20 -8.62
CA LEU A 126 -25.10 -3.78 -8.91
C LEU A 126 -24.98 -3.53 -10.41
N GLU A 127 -25.82 -2.63 -10.93
CA GLU A 127 -25.83 -2.30 -12.34
C GLU A 127 -24.74 -1.30 -12.72
N GLY A 128 -24.25 -1.42 -13.96
CA GLY A 128 -23.35 -0.45 -14.59
C GLY A 128 -22.01 -0.28 -13.88
N ASP A 129 -21.57 0.96 -13.81
CA ASP A 129 -20.24 1.36 -13.32
C ASP A 129 -20.34 1.95 -11.88
N PHE A 130 -21.28 1.46 -11.05
CA PHE A 130 -21.63 2.03 -9.73
C PHE A 130 -20.41 2.42 -8.88
N PHE A 131 -19.48 1.50 -8.60
CA PHE A 131 -18.30 1.83 -7.80
C PHE A 131 -17.28 2.68 -8.55
N ILE A 132 -17.15 2.50 -9.87
CA ILE A 132 -16.23 3.30 -10.69
C ILE A 132 -16.65 4.78 -10.61
N ASP A 133 -17.95 5.07 -10.71
CA ASP A 133 -18.50 6.41 -10.59
C ASP A 133 -18.14 7.09 -9.25
N LYS A 134 -18.04 6.31 -8.17
CA LYS A 134 -17.67 6.82 -6.84
C LYS A 134 -16.15 6.95 -6.65
N HIS A 135 -15.35 6.38 -7.55
CA HIS A 135 -13.89 6.39 -7.50
C HIS A 135 -13.26 7.21 -8.63
N LYS A 136 -14.04 8.04 -9.35
CA LYS A 136 -13.56 8.93 -10.44
C LYS A 136 -12.48 9.95 -10.04
N LYS A 137 -12.17 10.05 -8.75
CA LYS A 137 -11.28 11.06 -8.16
C LYS A 137 -9.97 10.49 -7.61
N ILE A 138 -9.64 9.21 -7.86
CA ILE A 138 -8.48 8.48 -7.28
C ILE A 138 -7.16 9.28 -7.39
N ASP A 139 -6.95 10.01 -8.48
CA ASP A 139 -5.73 10.76 -8.75
C ASP A 139 -5.81 12.27 -8.47
N SER A 140 -6.88 12.70 -7.78
CA SER A 140 -7.14 14.11 -7.48
C SER A 140 -6.90 14.44 -6.01
N ASN A 141 -6.66 15.71 -5.71
CA ASN A 141 -6.54 16.21 -4.33
C ASN A 141 -7.85 16.13 -3.51
N GLN A 142 -8.93 15.58 -4.09
CA GLN A 142 -10.22 15.37 -3.42
C GLN A 142 -10.42 13.91 -2.98
N ASN A 143 -9.37 13.10 -3.07
CA ASN A 143 -9.36 11.69 -2.68
C ASN A 143 -8.11 11.38 -1.83
N GLN A 144 -8.19 10.33 -1.03
CA GLN A 144 -7.15 9.92 -0.07
C GLN A 144 -6.43 8.62 -0.49
N THR A 145 -6.54 8.21 -1.76
CA THR A 145 -5.80 7.03 -2.26
C THR A 145 -4.31 7.29 -2.12
N THR A 146 -3.64 6.38 -1.42
CA THR A 146 -2.22 6.53 -1.12
C THR A 146 -1.47 5.31 -1.60
N LEU A 147 -0.42 5.52 -2.39
CA LEU A 147 0.57 4.49 -2.67
C LEU A 147 1.62 4.53 -1.57
N ARG A 148 1.69 3.46 -0.77
CA ARG A 148 2.60 3.35 0.37
C ARG A 148 3.73 2.39 0.05
N SER A 149 4.95 2.89 -0.01
CA SER A 149 6.16 2.06 -0.09
C SER A 149 6.61 1.72 1.32
N LEU A 150 6.69 0.43 1.67
CA LEU A 150 7.09 -0.03 3.00
C LEU A 150 8.45 -0.71 2.95
N TYR A 151 9.33 -0.36 3.90
CA TYR A 151 10.65 -0.97 4.03
C TYR A 151 10.86 -1.50 5.45
N TYR A 152 11.18 -2.79 5.54
CA TYR A 152 11.43 -3.48 6.79
C TYR A 152 12.93 -3.76 6.90
N PRO A 153 13.73 -2.86 7.53
CA PRO A 153 15.18 -3.01 7.60
C PRO A 153 15.58 -4.29 8.33
N SER A 154 16.75 -4.87 8.05
CA SER A 154 17.24 -6.00 8.86
C SER A 154 17.37 -5.59 10.33
N ILE A 155 16.89 -6.43 11.25
CA ILE A 155 16.90 -6.15 12.69
C ILE A 155 17.85 -7.10 13.41
N HIS A 156 18.59 -6.56 14.38
CA HIS A 156 19.34 -7.36 15.34
C HIS A 156 18.42 -7.67 16.52
N LYS A 157 18.22 -8.95 16.86
CA LYS A 157 17.28 -9.37 17.93
C LYS A 157 17.43 -8.58 19.26
N PRO A 158 18.65 -8.24 19.74
CA PRO A 158 18.80 -7.48 20.97
C PRO A 158 18.20 -6.06 20.94
N SER A 159 17.96 -5.47 19.76
CA SER A 159 17.37 -4.14 19.63
C SER A 159 15.84 -4.13 19.60
N VAL A 160 15.20 -5.31 19.61
CA VAL A 160 13.73 -5.43 19.54
C VAL A 160 13.14 -5.32 20.94
N LYS A 161 12.25 -4.34 21.15
CA LYS A 161 11.54 -4.16 22.42
C LYS A 161 10.54 -5.29 22.63
N GLY A 162 10.14 -5.53 23.88
CA GLY A 162 9.13 -6.54 24.20
C GLY A 162 7.84 -6.32 23.41
N GLN A 163 7.34 -7.38 22.76
CA GLN A 163 6.12 -7.39 21.93
C GLN A 163 6.14 -6.48 20.68
N GLN A 164 7.28 -5.86 20.37
CA GLN A 164 7.44 -5.03 19.18
C GLN A 164 7.41 -5.87 17.91
N ILE A 165 6.70 -5.39 16.90
CA ILE A 165 6.51 -6.10 15.63
C ILE A 165 6.82 -5.19 14.45
N ARG A 166 6.88 -5.79 13.25
CA ARG A 166 7.21 -5.09 12.01
C ARG A 166 6.12 -4.09 11.60
N CYS A 167 4.86 -4.48 11.78
CA CYS A 167 3.68 -3.71 11.45
C CYS A 167 2.58 -4.16 12.42
N GLY A 168 2.00 -3.23 13.18
CA GLY A 168 0.90 -3.53 14.11
C GLY A 168 -0.30 -4.21 13.44
N GLU A 169 -1.06 -5.01 14.20
CA GLU A 169 -2.36 -5.51 13.73
C GLU A 169 -3.34 -4.33 13.52
N HIS A 170 -4.05 -4.35 12.40
CA HIS A 170 -5.00 -3.30 11.98
C HIS A 170 -5.91 -3.82 10.87
N SER A 171 -6.98 -3.08 10.60
CA SER A 171 -7.76 -3.16 9.37
C SER A 171 -7.48 -1.94 8.48
N ASP A 172 -7.60 -2.12 7.17
CA ASP A 172 -7.44 -1.03 6.21
C ASP A 172 -8.71 -0.19 6.13
N TYR A 173 -8.60 1.13 6.18
CA TYR A 173 -9.76 2.01 6.28
C TYR A 173 -10.57 2.15 4.98
N GLY A 174 -9.92 1.98 3.83
CA GLY A 174 -10.44 2.36 2.52
C GLY A 174 -11.41 1.35 1.89
N THR A 175 -11.49 1.40 0.56
CA THR A 175 -12.36 0.49 -0.21
C THR A 175 -11.68 -0.87 -0.40
N VAL A 176 -10.49 -0.86 -1.00
CA VAL A 176 -9.66 -2.04 -1.26
C VAL A 176 -8.19 -1.64 -1.16
N THR A 177 -7.34 -2.60 -0.83
CA THR A 177 -5.89 -2.45 -0.86
C THR A 177 -5.29 -3.47 -1.81
N LEU A 178 -4.32 -3.01 -2.61
CA LEU A 178 -3.49 -3.84 -3.48
C LEU A 178 -2.11 -3.96 -2.84
N LEU A 179 -1.79 -5.12 -2.29
CA LEU A 179 -0.53 -5.37 -1.60
C LEU A 179 0.42 -6.20 -2.45
N PHE A 180 1.56 -5.61 -2.75
CA PHE A 180 2.69 -6.25 -3.42
C PHE A 180 3.76 -6.53 -2.38
N GLN A 181 4.10 -7.81 -2.18
CA GLN A 181 5.10 -8.26 -1.20
C GLN A 181 6.25 -9.00 -1.88
N ASP A 182 7.42 -9.00 -1.24
CA ASP A 182 8.55 -9.82 -1.66
C ASP A 182 8.48 -11.22 -1.03
N GLU A 183 9.46 -12.07 -1.32
CA GLU A 183 9.53 -13.45 -0.85
C GLU A 183 9.90 -13.62 0.63
N ARG A 184 10.13 -12.54 1.39
CA ARG A 184 10.58 -12.64 2.79
C ARG A 184 9.47 -13.12 3.73
N GLY A 185 8.22 -12.92 3.36
CA GLY A 185 7.05 -13.22 4.20
C GLY A 185 6.92 -12.27 5.40
N GLY A 186 6.20 -12.71 6.43
CA GLY A 186 5.93 -11.93 7.64
C GLY A 186 4.55 -11.28 7.68
N LEU A 187 3.81 -11.28 6.57
CA LEU A 187 2.39 -10.93 6.58
C LEU A 187 1.57 -12.06 7.19
N GLU A 188 0.72 -11.71 8.13
CA GLU A 188 -0.29 -12.59 8.72
C GLU A 188 -1.67 -11.92 8.65
N VAL A 189 -2.70 -12.74 8.53
CA VAL A 189 -4.10 -12.32 8.45
C VAL A 189 -4.86 -12.98 9.60
N MET A 190 -5.68 -12.22 10.31
CA MET A 190 -6.46 -12.76 11.42
C MET A 190 -7.63 -13.60 10.89
N HIS A 191 -7.59 -14.90 11.15
CA HIS A 191 -8.70 -15.79 10.87
C HIS A 191 -9.87 -15.52 11.84
N LYS A 192 -11.10 -15.91 11.45
CA LYS A 192 -12.31 -15.76 12.28
C LYS A 192 -12.24 -16.45 13.66
N SER A 193 -11.30 -17.38 13.83
CA SER A 193 -11.00 -18.02 15.13
C SER A 193 -10.19 -17.13 16.07
N GLY A 194 -9.76 -15.93 15.63
CA GLY A 194 -8.84 -15.06 16.36
C GLY A 194 -7.36 -15.42 16.22
N GLN A 195 -7.03 -16.39 15.36
CA GLN A 195 -5.65 -16.82 15.12
C GLN A 195 -5.09 -16.13 13.88
N PHE A 196 -3.85 -15.64 13.98
CA PHE A 196 -3.11 -15.14 12.83
C PHE A 196 -2.62 -16.31 11.97
N VAL A 197 -2.82 -16.19 10.65
CA VAL A 197 -2.40 -17.17 9.65
C VAL A 197 -1.51 -16.48 8.64
N ALA A 198 -0.37 -17.09 8.32
CA ALA A 198 0.55 -16.55 7.33
C ALA A 198 -0.14 -16.37 5.96
N ALA A 199 0.06 -15.21 5.34
CA ALA A 199 -0.34 -14.93 3.96
C ALA A 199 0.93 -14.92 3.09
N PRO A 200 1.34 -16.07 2.53
CA PRO A 200 2.62 -16.19 1.86
C PRO A 200 2.67 -15.35 0.59
N HIS A 201 3.89 -14.98 0.19
CA HIS A 201 4.13 -14.46 -1.15
C HIS A 201 3.78 -15.53 -2.19
N ILE A 202 2.91 -15.17 -3.14
CA ILE A 202 2.58 -15.99 -4.29
C ILE A 202 3.20 -15.32 -5.53
N PRO A 203 4.11 -15.99 -6.25
CA PRO A 203 4.71 -15.42 -7.45
C PRO A 203 3.67 -14.97 -8.48
N ASN A 204 3.89 -13.79 -9.06
CA ASN A 204 3.00 -13.18 -10.05
C ASN A 204 1.57 -12.93 -9.53
N ALA A 205 1.37 -12.73 -8.23
CA ALA A 205 0.08 -12.36 -7.66
C ALA A 205 0.18 -11.04 -6.89
N VAL A 206 -0.90 -10.28 -6.90
CA VAL A 206 -1.14 -9.19 -5.95
C VAL A 206 -2.17 -9.65 -4.94
N LEU A 207 -1.92 -9.37 -3.67
CA LEU A 207 -2.86 -9.62 -2.60
C LEU A 207 -3.89 -8.48 -2.60
N LEU A 208 -5.17 -8.84 -2.59
CA LEU A 208 -6.30 -7.92 -2.52
C LEU A 208 -7.02 -8.16 -1.19
N ASN A 209 -7.15 -7.11 -0.39
CA ASN A 209 -8.03 -7.10 0.77
C ASN A 209 -9.10 -6.01 0.65
N ILE A 210 -10.24 -6.28 1.28
CA ILE A 210 -11.35 -5.35 1.44
C ILE A 210 -11.03 -4.46 2.65
N GLY A 211 -11.31 -3.16 2.55
CA GLY A 211 -11.20 -2.25 3.68
C GLY A 211 -12.54 -1.96 4.36
N ASP A 212 -12.47 -1.31 5.51
CA ASP A 212 -13.58 -1.02 6.42
C ASP A 212 -14.69 -0.21 5.74
N LEU A 213 -14.32 0.73 4.85
CA LEU A 213 -15.30 1.52 4.13
C LEU A 213 -16.15 0.65 3.21
N LEU A 214 -15.56 -0.28 2.47
CA LEU A 214 -16.33 -1.16 1.58
C LEU A 214 -17.10 -2.22 2.35
N GLN A 215 -16.57 -2.73 3.47
CA GLN A 215 -17.34 -3.59 4.37
C GLN A 215 -18.62 -2.88 4.82
N ARG A 216 -18.49 -1.67 5.37
CA ARG A 216 -19.64 -0.87 5.80
C ARG A 216 -20.58 -0.56 4.65
N TRP A 217 -20.05 -0.21 3.48
CA TRP A 217 -20.84 0.13 2.31
C TRP A 217 -21.65 -1.05 1.78
N THR A 218 -21.14 -2.26 1.92
CA THR A 218 -21.83 -3.49 1.51
C THR A 218 -22.67 -4.11 2.60
N SER A 219 -22.83 -3.42 3.75
CA SER A 219 -23.55 -3.94 4.93
C SER A 219 -23.01 -5.30 5.37
N ASP A 220 -21.69 -5.37 5.56
CA ASP A 220 -20.95 -6.55 6.02
C ASP A 220 -21.04 -7.79 5.12
N ARG A 221 -21.50 -7.63 3.86
CA ARG A 221 -21.44 -8.72 2.86
C ARG A 221 -20.01 -9.03 2.44
N LEU A 222 -19.17 -8.01 2.33
CA LEU A 222 -17.72 -8.13 2.16
C LEU A 222 -17.06 -7.79 3.48
N ILE A 223 -16.02 -8.54 3.85
CA ILE A 223 -15.40 -8.45 5.17
C ILE A 223 -14.01 -7.84 5.05
N SER A 224 -13.75 -6.79 5.83
CA SER A 224 -12.42 -6.27 6.16
C SER A 224 -11.81 -7.16 7.25
N THR A 225 -10.53 -7.47 7.16
CA THR A 225 -9.85 -8.45 8.03
C THR A 225 -8.56 -7.91 8.55
#